data_AF-A0A2V4D981-F1
#
_entry.id   AF-A0A2V4D981-F1
#
_cell.length_a   1.000
_cell.length_b   1.000
_cell.length_c   1.000
_cell.angle_alpha   90.00
_cell.angle_beta   90.00
_cell.angle_gamma   90.00
#
_symmetry.space_group_name_H-M   'P 1'
#
loop_
_entity.id
_entity.type
_entity.pdbx_description
1 polymer ?
#
loop_
_entity_poly.entity_id
_entity_poly.type
_entity_poly.pdbx_seq_one_letter_code
_entity_poly.pdbx_strand_id
1 'polypeptide(L)'
;MEAPAHTARRLLFGLGLALLLATAFALIDGRLPPSVCAENAIECTASSDISWLVPAFTVVTLLAGFIIHLGITKGVKSPLLQMFPIEGPTAQRERMINELSESQDEDDLSGAWANLEQGLLSSKIGEEE
;
A
#
# COMPACT_ATOMS: atom_id res chain seq x y z
N MET A 1 3.32 12.38 -12.15
CA MET A 1 2.36 12.00 -11.10
C MET A 1 3.14 11.28 -10.00
N GLU A 2 3.10 11.75 -8.76
CA GLU A 2 3.77 11.05 -7.63
C GLU A 2 3.09 9.69 -7.38
N ALA A 3 3.85 8.69 -6.94
CA ALA A 3 3.29 7.38 -6.64
C ALA A 3 2.39 7.42 -5.38
N PRO A 4 1.29 6.65 -5.36
CA PRO A 4 0.28 6.73 -4.30
C PRO A 4 0.86 6.40 -2.91
N ALA A 5 1.89 5.55 -2.82
CA ALA A 5 2.59 5.27 -1.57
C ALA A 5 3.27 6.52 -0.95
N HIS A 6 3.78 7.44 -1.77
CA HIS A 6 4.41 8.67 -1.26
C HIS A 6 3.38 9.66 -0.70
N THR A 7 2.23 9.77 -1.37
CA THR A 7 1.12 10.60 -0.89
C THR A 7 0.52 10.03 0.39
N ALA A 8 0.28 8.71 0.45
CA ALA A 8 -0.22 8.03 1.65
C ALA A 8 0.73 8.20 2.85
N ARG A 9 2.05 8.08 2.62
CA ARG A 9 3.06 8.33 3.66
C ARG A 9 2.96 9.74 4.23
N ARG A 10 2.89 10.77 3.37
CA ARG A 10 2.81 12.18 3.80
C ARG A 10 1.53 12.43 4.62
N LEU A 11 0.40 11.87 4.18
CA LEU A 11 -0.87 11.98 4.89
C LEU A 11 -0.84 11.28 6.25
N LEU A 12 -0.31 10.05 6.32
CA LEU A 12 -0.24 9.28 7.57
C LEU A 12 0.68 9.93 8.61
N PHE A 13 1.83 10.46 8.19
CA PHE A 13 2.70 11.20 9.11
C PHE A 13 2.10 12.55 9.52
N GLY A 14 1.48 13.28 8.59
CA GLY A 14 0.84 14.55 8.91
C GLY A 14 -0.33 14.38 9.89
N LEU A 15 -1.20 13.42 9.62
CA LEU A 15 -2.32 13.06 10.48
C LEU A 15 -1.84 12.49 11.82
N GLY A 16 -0.84 11.60 11.81
CA GLY A 16 -0.24 11.04 13.02
C GLY A 16 0.41 12.10 13.92
N LEU A 17 1.08 13.10 13.34
CA LEU A 17 1.66 14.23 14.09
C LEU A 17 0.56 15.12 14.69
N ALA A 18 -0.48 15.45 13.93
CA ALA A 18 -1.60 16.26 14.42
C ALA A 18 -2.32 15.55 15.58
N LEU A 19 -2.52 14.24 15.43
CA LEU A 19 -3.08 13.37 16.46
C LEU A 19 -2.19 13.30 17.70
N LEU A 20 -0.87 13.16 17.55
CA LEU A 20 0.08 13.18 18.66
C LEU A 20 -0.05 14.49 19.45
N LEU A 21 -0.13 15.62 18.74
CA LEU A 21 -0.27 16.94 19.36
C LEU A 21 -1.62 17.07 20.09
N ALA A 22 -2.70 16.55 19.50
CA ALA A 22 -4.01 16.47 20.15
C ALA A 22 -3.97 15.59 21.41
N THR A 23 -3.27 14.45 21.38
CA THR A 23 -3.09 13.63 22.60
C THR A 23 -2.28 14.31 23.66
N ALA A 24 -1.23 15.06 23.30
CA ALA A 24 -0.43 15.81 24.26
C ALA A 24 -1.27 16.89 24.95
N PHE A 25 -2.06 17.64 24.18
CA PHE A 25 -2.95 18.66 24.73
C PHE A 25 -4.01 18.05 25.65
N ALA A 26 -4.61 16.92 25.23
CA ALA A 26 -5.60 16.24 26.03
C ALA A 26 -5.01 15.56 27.28
N LEU A 27 -3.70 15.23 27.29
CA LEU A 27 -2.96 14.82 28.49
C LEU A 27 -2.79 16.00 29.46
N ILE A 28 -2.42 17.18 28.95
CA ILE A 28 -2.20 18.40 29.74
C ILE A 28 -3.51 18.86 30.39
N ASP A 29 -4.61 18.84 29.64
CA ASP A 29 -5.96 19.19 30.12
C ASP A 29 -6.57 18.14 31.07
N GLY A 30 -5.88 17.04 31.35
CA GLY A 30 -6.41 15.96 32.20
C GLY A 30 -7.66 15.28 31.61
N ARG A 31 -7.87 15.37 30.29
CA ARG A 31 -9.00 14.79 29.55
C ARG A 31 -8.77 13.33 29.14
N LEU A 32 -7.53 12.86 29.19
CA LEU A 32 -7.25 11.43 29.07
C LEU A 32 -7.50 10.76 30.42
N PRO A 33 -8.07 9.55 30.41
CA PRO A 33 -8.71 8.97 31.58
C PRO A 33 -7.67 8.70 32.67
N PRO A 34 -7.98 9.11 33.90
CA PRO A 34 -8.37 8.12 34.88
C PRO A 34 -9.86 8.21 35.20
N SER A 35 -10.51 7.07 35.33
CA SER A 35 -11.93 6.90 35.69
C SER A 35 -12.28 7.42 37.09
N VAL A 36 -11.32 7.97 37.81
CA VAL A 36 -11.46 8.49 39.18
C VAL A 36 -10.66 9.79 39.28
N CYS A 37 -11.37 10.91 39.39
CA CYS A 37 -10.77 12.16 39.85
C CYS A 37 -10.38 12.01 41.31
N ALA A 38 -9.14 12.32 41.67
CA ALA A 38 -8.79 12.49 43.08
C ALA A 38 -9.61 13.65 43.68
N GLU A 39 -10.09 13.49 44.90
CA GLU A 39 -11.05 14.37 45.59
C GLU A 39 -10.59 15.83 45.76
N ASN A 40 -9.31 16.13 45.44
CA ASN A 40 -8.69 17.45 45.54
C ASN A 40 -8.08 17.97 44.21
N ALA A 41 -8.38 17.36 43.06
CA ALA A 41 -7.87 17.80 41.77
C ALA A 41 -8.77 18.90 41.17
N ILE A 42 -8.22 20.11 41.04
CA ILE A 42 -8.94 21.32 40.59
C ILE A 42 -9.27 21.29 39.08
N GLU A 43 -8.56 20.48 38.30
CA GLU A 43 -8.63 20.45 36.83
C GLU A 43 -8.77 19.02 36.30
N CYS A 44 -9.69 18.23 36.87
CA CYS A 44 -10.02 16.94 36.29
C CYS A 44 -11.32 17.04 35.50
N THR A 45 -11.29 16.63 34.23
CA THR A 45 -12.49 16.54 33.41
C THR A 45 -12.82 15.07 33.20
N ALA A 46 -13.93 14.61 33.77
CA ALA A 46 -14.35 13.21 33.68
C ALA A 46 -14.48 12.82 32.20
N SER A 47 -13.73 11.80 31.81
CA SER A 47 -13.65 11.33 30.43
C SER A 47 -14.09 9.87 30.34
N SER A 48 -14.77 9.54 29.25
CA SER A 48 -15.24 8.17 28.97
C SER A 48 -14.09 7.30 28.45
N ASP A 49 -14.18 5.98 28.63
CA ASP A 49 -13.22 4.98 28.14
C ASP A 49 -12.90 5.13 26.64
N ILE A 50 -13.82 5.72 25.87
CA ILE A 50 -13.67 5.97 24.43
C ILE A 50 -12.52 6.95 24.10
N SER A 51 -12.09 7.76 25.07
CA SER A 51 -10.97 8.70 24.93
C SER A 51 -9.62 8.00 24.72
N TRP A 52 -9.51 6.70 25.06
CA TRP A 52 -8.33 5.87 24.75
C TRP A 52 -8.15 5.61 23.25
N LEU A 53 -9.21 5.79 22.45
CA LEU A 53 -9.10 5.62 20.99
C LEU A 53 -8.17 6.65 20.36
N VAL A 54 -8.09 7.86 20.92
CA VAL A 54 -7.23 8.93 20.38
C VAL A 54 -5.75 8.51 20.42
N PRO A 55 -5.15 8.14 21.57
CA PRO A 55 -3.77 7.62 21.61
C PRO A 55 -3.60 6.30 20.87
N ALA A 56 -4.59 5.41 20.85
CA ALA A 56 -4.50 4.19 20.05
C ALA A 56 -4.35 4.52 18.55
N PHE A 57 -5.14 5.46 18.05
CA PHE A 57 -5.12 5.85 16.64
C PHE A 57 -3.84 6.61 16.26
N THR A 58 -3.24 7.37 17.18
CA THR A 58 -1.94 8.04 16.93
C THR A 58 -0.84 7.01 16.69
N VAL A 59 -0.80 5.95 17.52
CA VAL A 59 0.18 4.87 17.40
C VAL A 59 -0.03 4.12 16.10
N VAL A 60 -1.27 3.75 15.77
CA VAL A 60 -1.59 3.02 14.53
C VAL A 60 -1.18 3.81 13.29
N THR A 61 -1.50 5.10 13.24
CA THR A 61 -1.23 5.96 12.06
C THR A 61 0.27 6.21 11.87
N LEU A 62 1.03 6.45 12.94
CA LEU A 62 2.49 6.57 12.88
C LEU A 62 3.17 5.25 12.51
N LEU A 63 2.71 4.13 13.06
CA LEU A 63 3.26 2.80 12.77
C LEU A 63 2.99 2.42 11.30
N ALA A 64 1.78 2.66 10.80
CA ALA A 64 1.45 2.47 9.38
C ALA A 64 2.33 3.34 8.47
N GLY A 65 2.50 4.63 8.81
CA GLY A 65 3.41 5.53 8.10
C GLY A 65 4.86 5.05 8.10
N PHE A 66 5.34 4.52 9.23
CA PHE A 66 6.69 3.97 9.38
C PHE A 66 6.90 2.70 8.56
N ILE A 67 5.94 1.78 8.53
CA ILE A 67 6.00 0.57 7.69
C ILE A 67 6.08 0.95 6.21
N ILE A 68 5.25 1.89 5.75
CA ILE A 68 5.29 2.37 4.36
C ILE A 68 6.63 3.05 4.08
N HIS A 69 7.16 3.84 5.02
CA HIS A 69 8.48 4.44 4.89
C HIS A 69 9.58 3.39 4.71
N LEU A 70 9.59 2.33 5.52
CA LEU A 70 10.54 1.22 5.38
C LEU A 70 10.36 0.47 4.06
N GLY A 71 9.12 0.30 3.63
CA GLY A 71 8.78 -0.30 2.35
C GLY A 71 9.40 0.45 1.17
N ILE A 72 9.30 1.79 1.20
CA ILE A 72 9.88 2.66 0.17
C ILE A 72 11.42 2.68 0.23
N THR A 73 12.03 2.80 1.41
CA THR A 73 13.49 3.00 1.51
C THR A 73 14.32 1.73 1.52
N LYS A 74 13.77 0.62 2.05
CA LYS A 74 14.49 -0.66 2.20
C LYS A 74 13.91 -1.78 1.35
N GLY A 75 12.83 -1.54 0.59
CA GLY A 75 12.21 -2.56 -0.27
C GLY A 75 11.56 -3.71 0.52
N VAL A 76 11.20 -3.50 1.79
CA VAL A 76 10.57 -4.53 2.62
C VAL A 76 9.15 -4.77 2.12
N LYS A 77 8.86 -5.99 1.68
CA LYS A 77 7.51 -6.42 1.30
C LYS A 77 6.62 -6.34 2.53
N SER A 78 5.71 -5.36 2.55
CA SER A 78 4.70 -5.22 3.61
C SER A 78 3.31 -5.32 3.00
N PRO A 79 2.32 -5.88 3.72
CA PRO A 79 0.96 -6.02 3.21
C PRO A 79 0.31 -4.67 2.89
N LEU A 80 0.77 -3.59 3.53
CA LEU A 80 0.33 -2.22 3.25
C LEU A 80 0.75 -1.73 1.85
N LEU A 81 1.87 -2.22 1.30
CA LEU A 81 2.32 -1.87 -0.05
C LEU A 81 1.48 -2.55 -1.14
N GLN A 82 0.75 -3.61 -0.82
CA GLN A 82 -0.20 -4.22 -1.74
C GLN A 82 -1.42 -3.31 -1.94
N MET A 83 -1.83 -2.56 -0.90
CA MET A 83 -2.88 -1.55 -1.00
C MET A 83 -2.36 -0.21 -1.56
N PHE A 84 -1.09 0.14 -1.29
CA PHE A 84 -0.47 1.38 -1.78
C PHE A 84 0.79 1.07 -2.60
N PRO A 85 0.65 0.83 -3.92
CA PRO A 85 1.79 0.51 -4.77
C PRO A 85 2.82 1.65 -4.81
N ILE A 86 4.10 1.26 -4.86
CA ILE A 86 5.26 2.18 -4.90
C ILE A 86 5.48 2.71 -6.32
N GLU A 87 5.05 1.96 -7.34
CA GLU A 87 5.15 2.38 -8.73
C GLU A 87 4.15 3.51 -9.03
N GLY A 88 4.63 4.52 -9.76
CA GLY A 88 3.77 5.59 -10.25
C GLY A 88 2.74 5.03 -11.24
N PRO A 89 1.58 5.69 -11.39
CA PRO A 89 0.50 5.21 -12.25
C PRO A 89 0.94 5.04 -13.72
N THR A 90 1.95 5.80 -14.17
CA THR A 90 2.51 5.68 -15.51
C THR A 90 3.38 4.45 -15.68
N ALA A 91 4.26 4.15 -14.72
CA ALA A 91 5.14 2.98 -14.77
C ALA A 91 4.36 1.67 -14.65
N GLN A 92 3.29 1.65 -13.84
CA GLN A 92 2.41 0.51 -13.71
C GLN A 92 1.60 0.27 -15.00
N ARG A 93 1.13 1.34 -15.63
CA ARG A 93 0.44 1.26 -16.93
C ARG A 93 1.37 0.74 -18.01
N GLU A 94 2.61 1.20 -18.04
CA GLU A 94 3.60 0.77 -19.04
C GLU A 94 4.00 -0.69 -18.87
N ARG A 95 4.15 -1.18 -17.62
CA ARG A 95 4.34 -2.62 -17.37
C ARG A 95 3.13 -3.44 -17.84
N MET A 96 1.90 -3.02 -17.52
CA MET A 96 0.70 -3.73 -17.99
C MET A 96 0.59 -3.74 -19.52
N ILE A 97 0.92 -2.62 -20.19
CA ILE A 97 0.93 -2.55 -21.65
C ILE A 97 1.98 -3.51 -22.23
N ASN A 98 3.16 -3.57 -21.62
CA ASN A 98 4.22 -4.48 -22.05
C ASN A 98 3.85 -5.95 -21.85
N GLU A 99 3.22 -6.29 -20.72
CA GLU A 99 2.71 -7.65 -20.45
C GLU A 99 1.62 -8.05 -21.47
N LEU A 100 0.74 -7.12 -21.86
CA LEU A 100 -0.29 -7.31 -22.88
C LEU A 100 0.26 -7.42 -24.31
N SER A 101 1.37 -6.75 -24.62
CA SER A 101 2.03 -6.90 -25.92
C SER A 101 2.80 -8.21 -26.00
N GLU A 102 3.50 -8.59 -24.93
CA GLU A 102 4.26 -9.84 -24.87
C GLU A 102 3.33 -11.06 -24.98
N SER A 103 2.15 -11.04 -24.36
CA SER A 103 1.17 -12.11 -24.52
C SER A 103 0.59 -12.19 -25.95
N GLN A 104 0.48 -11.06 -26.66
CA GLN A 104 0.02 -11.06 -28.06
C GLN A 104 1.08 -11.61 -29.01
N ASP A 105 2.35 -11.25 -28.81
CA ASP A 105 3.47 -11.78 -29.61
C ASP A 105 3.60 -13.31 -29.44
N GLU A 106 3.38 -13.85 -28.23
CA GLU A 106 3.39 -15.30 -28.00
C GLU A 106 2.27 -16.04 -28.77
N ASP A 107 1.07 -15.46 -28.86
CA ASP A 107 -0.05 -16.03 -29.62
C ASP A 107 0.26 -16.04 -31.14
N ASP A 108 0.87 -14.98 -31.67
CA ASP A 108 1.27 -14.90 -33.08
C ASP A 108 2.40 -15.89 -33.42
N LEU A 109 3.34 -16.11 -32.50
CA LEU A 109 4.40 -17.12 -32.66
C LEU A 109 3.80 -18.53 -32.75
N SER A 110 2.82 -18.87 -31.90
CA SER A 110 2.14 -20.17 -31.94
C SER A 110 1.55 -20.51 -33.32
N GLY A 111 0.90 -19.54 -33.97
CA GLY A 111 0.38 -19.70 -35.32
C GLY A 111 1.47 -19.92 -36.38
N ALA A 112 2.59 -19.21 -36.26
CA ALA A 112 3.73 -19.37 -37.17
C ALA A 112 4.39 -20.75 -37.04
N TRP A 113 4.53 -21.28 -35.82
CA TRP A 113 5.02 -22.63 -35.56
C TRP A 113 4.08 -23.69 -36.12
N ALA A 114 2.76 -23.53 -35.93
CA ALA A 114 1.77 -24.46 -36.46
C ALA A 114 1.80 -24.53 -38.01
N ASN A 115 1.95 -23.38 -38.68
CA ASN A 115 2.05 -23.34 -40.14
C ASN A 115 3.36 -23.97 -40.66
N LEU A 116 4.47 -23.78 -39.93
CA LEU A 116 5.75 -24.41 -40.26
C LEU A 116 5.66 -25.95 -40.12
N GLU A 117 5.05 -26.43 -39.05
CA GLU A 117 4.82 -27.88 -38.84
C GLU A 117 3.94 -28.49 -39.93
N GLN A 118 2.86 -27.80 -40.31
CA GLN A 118 1.98 -28.23 -41.40
C GLN A 118 2.73 -28.30 -42.74
N GLY A 119 3.58 -27.31 -43.04
CA GLY A 119 4.42 -27.30 -44.23
C GLY A 119 5.38 -28.49 -44.30
N LEU A 120 6.05 -28.78 -43.18
CA LEU A 120 7.02 -29.88 -43.08
C LEU A 120 6.36 -31.26 -43.17
N LEU A 121 5.16 -31.43 -42.60
CA LEU A 121 4.36 -32.65 -42.74
C LEU A 121 3.89 -32.84 -44.19
N SER A 122 3.43 -31.77 -44.84
CA SER A 122 2.98 -31.84 -46.23
C SER A 122 4.12 -32.16 -47.21
N SER A 123 5.32 -31.62 -46.98
CA SER A 123 6.49 -31.92 -47.81
C SER A 123 6.94 -33.37 -47.66
N LYS A 124 6.90 -33.91 -46.43
CA LYS A 124 7.26 -35.31 -46.18
C LYS A 124 6.30 -36.30 -46.84
N ILE A 125 5.01 -35.97 -46.88
CA ILE A 125 4.01 -36.79 -47.59
C ILE A 125 4.24 -36.77 -49.11
N GLY A 126 4.62 -35.61 -49.68
CA GLY A 126 4.91 -35.49 -51.10
C GLY A 126 6.21 -36.16 -51.58
N GLU A 127 7.13 -36.52 -50.66
CA GLU A 127 8.35 -37.28 -50.98
C GLU A 127 8.16 -38.80 -50.85
N GLU A 128 7.06 -39.26 -50.23
CA GLU A 128 6.73 -40.69 -50.07
C GLU A 128 5.77 -41.24 -51.16
N GLU A 129 5.30 -40.40 -52.10
CA GLU A 129 4.57 -40.77 -53.33
C GLU A 129 5.47 -40.81 -54.57
#